data_AF-F4P7D8-F1
#
_entry.id   AF-F4P7D8-F1
#
_cell.length_a   1.000
_cell.length_b   1.000
_cell.length_c   1.000
_cell.angle_alpha   90.00
_cell.angle_beta   90.00
_cell.angle_gamma   90.00
#
_symmetry.space_group_name_H-M   'P 1'
#
loop_
_entity.id
_entity.type
_entity.pdbx_description
1 polymer ?
#
loop_
_entity_poly.entity_id
_entity_poly.type
_entity_poly.pdbx_seq_one_letter_code
_entity_poly.pdbx_strand_id
1 'polypeptide(L)'
;MILLPTHSIGIKPTRLEMAGDMAFWGFGGFLVQTWQNGIMKRPLLSKPHLHLVCSAIGAGVGYLIHRHYSGQMDYLEKQRDMLVRRRMDRMKRDGLLD
;
A
#
# COMPACT_ATOMS: atom_id res chain seq x y z
N MET A 1 33.65 2.37 -14.12
CA MET A 1 32.19 2.58 -14.13
C MET A 1 31.71 2.35 -12.70
N ILE A 2 31.32 3.41 -11.98
CA ILE A 2 31.02 3.35 -10.54
C ILE A 2 29.65 2.69 -10.36
N LEU A 3 29.63 1.47 -9.83
CA LEU A 3 28.42 0.79 -9.37
C LEU A 3 27.92 1.51 -8.11
N LEU A 4 26.91 2.36 -8.27
CA LEU A 4 26.17 2.88 -7.13
C LEU A 4 25.51 1.69 -6.40
N PRO A 5 25.73 1.53 -5.09
CA PRO A 5 25.00 0.53 -4.33
C PRO A 5 23.54 0.98 -4.31
N THR A 6 22.69 0.33 -5.09
CA THR A 6 21.24 0.48 -4.96
C THR A 6 20.85 -0.18 -3.64
N HIS A 7 20.91 0.60 -2.57
CA HIS A 7 20.45 0.21 -1.25
C HIS A 7 18.98 -0.18 -1.36
N SER A 8 18.70 -1.48 -1.35
CA SER A 8 17.35 -2.01 -1.31
C SER A 8 16.77 -1.72 0.06
N ILE A 9 16.13 -0.56 0.21
CA ILE A 9 15.23 -0.34 1.32
C ILE A 9 14.06 -1.28 1.05
N GLY A 10 14.10 -2.47 1.65
CA GLY A 10 12.94 -3.36 1.68
C GLY A 10 11.87 -2.65 2.49
N ILE A 11 11.01 -1.88 1.81
CA ILE A 11 9.86 -1.22 2.41
C ILE A 11 8.84 -2.32 2.67
N LYS A 12 9.07 -3.13 3.71
CA LYS A 12 7.96 -3.85 4.32
C LYS A 12 7.08 -2.78 4.92
N PRO A 13 5.81 -2.67 4.48
CA PRO A 13 4.95 -1.67 5.04
C PRO A 13 4.86 -1.91 6.54
N THR A 14 5.17 -0.86 7.29
CA THR A 14 5.15 -0.96 8.74
C THR A 14 3.71 -1.05 9.19
N ARG A 15 3.46 -1.65 10.36
CA ARG A 15 2.10 -1.72 10.92
C ARG A 15 1.44 -0.34 11.05
N LEU A 16 2.25 0.72 11.14
CA LEU A 16 1.80 2.11 11.18
C LEU A 16 1.25 2.59 9.84
N GLU A 17 1.87 2.23 8.72
CA GLU A 17 1.34 2.56 7.39
C GLU A 17 0.03 1.82 7.12
N MET A 18 -0.04 0.54 7.48
CA MET A 18 -1.29 -0.23 7.36
C MET A 18 -2.41 0.38 8.20
N ALA A 19 -2.12 0.80 9.44
CA ALA A 19 -3.08 1.48 10.29
C ALA A 19 -3.49 2.86 9.73
N GLY A 20 -2.54 3.59 9.14
CA GLY A 20 -2.79 4.86 8.45
C GLY A 20 -3.72 4.69 7.26
N ASP A 21 -3.48 3.69 6.41
CA ASP A 21 -4.34 3.38 5.27
C ASP A 21 -5.73 2.94 5.73
N MET A 22 -5.83 2.03 6.70
CA MET A 22 -7.12 1.62 7.27
C MET A 22 -7.89 2.81 7.86
N ALA A 23 -7.22 3.71 8.58
CA ALA A 23 -7.84 4.89 9.16
C ALA A 23 -8.30 5.88 8.08
N PHE A 24 -7.49 6.10 7.04
CA PHE A 24 -7.84 6.96 5.90
C PHE A 24 -9.08 6.43 5.18
N TRP A 25 -9.08 5.15 4.82
CA TRP A 25 -10.22 4.53 4.13
C TRP A 25 -11.45 4.40 5.04
N GLY A 26 -11.27 4.16 6.33
CA GLY A 26 -12.36 4.14 7.31
C GLY A 26 -13.00 5.52 7.51
N PHE A 27 -12.18 6.58 7.62
CA PHE A 27 -12.67 7.96 7.64
C PHE A 27 -13.37 8.33 6.33
N GLY A 28 -12.87 7.86 5.20
CA GLY A 28 -13.55 7.94 3.90
C GLY A 28 -14.95 7.33 3.95
N GLY A 29 -15.10 6.13 4.52
CA GLY A 29 -16.40 5.49 4.72
C GLY A 29 -17.37 6.31 5.60
N PHE A 30 -16.86 6.93 6.68
CA PHE A 30 -17.63 7.84 7.50
C PHE A 30 -18.11 9.08 6.73
N LEU A 31 -17.23 9.68 5.92
CA LEU A 31 -17.54 10.83 5.09
C LEU A 31 -18.54 10.50 3.99
N VAL A 32 -18.45 9.32 3.37
CA VAL A 32 -19.41 8.85 2.37
C VAL A 32 -20.82 8.76 2.97
N GLN A 33 -20.96 8.21 4.17
CA GLN A 33 -22.26 8.17 4.86
C GLN A 33 -22.78 9.58 5.20
N THR A 34 -21.87 10.47 5.62
CA THR A 34 -22.19 11.87 5.91
C THR A 34 -22.67 12.60 4.64
N TRP A 35 -22.01 12.35 3.51
CA TRP A 35 -22.36 12.90 2.20
C TRP A 35 -23.72 12.38 1.72
N GLN A 36 -23.99 11.07 1.87
CA GLN A 36 -25.29 10.49 1.58
C GLN A 36 -26.42 11.16 2.39
N ASN A 37 -26.20 11.40 3.69
CA ASN A 37 -27.17 12.09 4.54
C ASN A 37 -27.41 13.54 4.07
N GLY A 38 -26.35 14.22 3.59
CA GLY A 38 -26.44 15.55 2.98
C GLY A 38 -27.32 15.58 1.72
N ILE A 39 -27.14 14.61 0.81
CA ILE A 39 -27.96 14.47 -0.40
C ILE A 39 -29.43 14.24 -0.05
N MET A 40 -29.68 13.40 0.95
CA MET A 40 -31.04 13.08 1.41
C MET A 40 -31.68 14.19 2.27
N LYS A 41 -30.99 15.33 2.47
CA LYS A 41 -31.41 16.43 3.37
C LYS A 41 -31.74 15.96 4.79
N ARG A 42 -31.08 14.88 5.24
CA ARG A 42 -31.21 14.34 6.60
C ARG A 42 -30.12 14.96 7.48
N PRO A 43 -30.32 15.06 8.81
CA PRO A 43 -29.26 15.49 9.71
C PRO A 43 -28.02 14.62 9.50
N LEU A 44 -26.83 15.23 9.48
CA LEU A 44 -25.58 14.60 9.04
C LEU A 44 -25.23 13.32 9.80
N LEU A 45 -25.58 13.26 11.09
CA LEU A 45 -25.35 12.12 11.99
C LEU A 45 -26.62 11.26 12.19
N SER A 46 -27.57 11.33 11.25
CA SER A 46 -28.73 10.44 11.27
C SER A 46 -28.25 8.99 11.17
N LYS A 47 -28.68 8.15 12.13
CA LYS A 47 -28.33 6.71 12.21
C LYS A 47 -26.82 6.47 12.38
N PRO A 48 -26.26 6.71 13.58
CA PRO A 48 -24.82 6.57 13.84
C PRO A 48 -24.28 5.16 13.59
N HIS A 49 -25.13 4.12 13.67
CA HIS A 49 -24.76 2.75 13.33
C HIS A 49 -24.34 2.61 11.86
N LEU A 50 -24.94 3.34 10.93
CA LEU A 50 -24.57 3.30 9.52
C LEU A 50 -23.18 3.91 9.28
N HIS A 51 -22.83 4.97 10.02
CA HIS A 51 -21.50 5.56 9.95
C HIS A 51 -20.42 4.58 10.42
N LEU A 52 -20.69 3.81 11.47
CA LEU A 52 -19.78 2.76 11.94
C LEU A 52 -19.66 1.62 10.93
N VAL A 53 -20.76 1.18 10.32
CA VAL A 53 -20.74 0.14 9.28
C VAL A 53 -19.96 0.60 8.05
N CYS A 54 -20.24 1.80 7.53
CA CYS A 54 -19.52 2.35 6.38
C CYS A 54 -18.03 2.59 6.68
N SER A 55 -17.70 3.05 7.89
CA SER A 55 -16.30 3.18 8.32
C SER A 55 -15.60 1.82 8.42
N ALA A 56 -16.26 0.80 8.97
CA ALA A 56 -15.71 -0.56 9.02
C ALA A 56 -15.50 -1.15 7.62
N ILE A 57 -16.44 -0.93 6.69
CA ILE A 57 -16.29 -1.33 5.28
C ILE A 57 -15.11 -0.60 4.66
N GLY A 58 -15.01 0.72 4.85
CA GLY A 58 -13.89 1.53 4.36
C GLY A 58 -12.55 1.02 4.87
N ALA A 59 -12.40 0.80 6.17
CA ALA A 59 -11.18 0.25 6.75
C ALA A 59 -10.84 -1.15 6.20
N GLY A 60 -11.85 -2.00 5.97
CA GLY A 60 -11.69 -3.30 5.32
C GLY A 60 -11.18 -3.19 3.88
N VAL A 61 -11.70 -2.23 3.10
CA VAL A 61 -11.19 -1.93 1.75
C VAL A 61 -9.73 -1.45 1.82
N GLY A 62 -9.41 -0.57 2.76
CA GLY A 62 -8.04 -0.09 2.98
C GLY A 62 -7.05 -1.24 3.25
N TYR A 63 -7.44 -2.22 4.07
CA TYR A 63 -6.64 -3.42 4.31
C TYR A 63 -6.37 -4.22 3.02
N LEU A 64 -7.40 -4.44 2.20
CA LEU A 64 -7.27 -5.23 0.97
C LEU A 64 -6.37 -4.53 -0.05
N ILE A 65 -6.54 -3.22 -0.23
CA ILE A 65 -5.72 -2.40 -1.12
C ILE A 65 -4.26 -2.43 -0.65
N HIS A 66 -4.04 -2.19 0.65
CA HIS A 66 -2.70 -2.23 1.23
C HIS A 66 -2.05 -3.58 0.98
N ARG A 67 -2.74 -4.69 1.29
CA ARG A 67 -2.25 -6.05 1.05
C ARG A 67 -1.89 -6.30 -0.42
N HIS A 68 -2.72 -5.85 -1.36
CA HIS A 68 -2.42 -6.01 -2.78
C HIS A 68 -1.23 -5.17 -3.23
N TYR A 69 -1.10 -3.95 -2.72
CA TYR A 69 0.02 -3.07 -3.04
C TYR A 69 1.34 -3.65 -2.50
N SER A 70 1.36 -4.12 -1.24
CA SER A 70 2.54 -4.76 -0.65
C SER A 70 2.98 -5.97 -1.47
N GLY A 71 2.04 -6.82 -1.90
CA GLY A 71 2.36 -8.00 -2.70
C GLY A 71 2.95 -7.67 -4.07
N GLN A 72 2.49 -6.59 -4.71
CA GLN A 72 3.04 -6.14 -5.98
C GLN A 72 4.46 -5.58 -5.83
N MET A 73 4.71 -4.81 -4.78
CA MET A 73 6.04 -4.27 -4.48
C MET A 73 7.04 -5.38 -4.17
N ASP A 74 6.65 -6.37 -3.36
CA ASP A 74 7.47 -7.56 -3.09
C ASP A 74 7.81 -8.34 -4.36
N TYR A 75 6.84 -8.45 -5.29
CA TYR A 75 7.06 -9.12 -6.57
C TYR A 75 8.05 -8.35 -7.45
N LEU A 76 7.89 -7.03 -7.57
CA LEU A 76 8.78 -6.17 -8.35
C LEU A 76 10.21 -6.18 -7.79
N GLU A 77 10.34 -6.16 -6.46
CA GLU A 77 11.64 -6.25 -5.80
C GLU A 77 12.34 -7.59 -6.09
N LYS A 78 11.64 -8.71 -6.03
CA LYS A 78 12.19 -10.02 -6.41
C LYS A 78 12.65 -10.05 -7.87
N GLN A 79 11.87 -9.50 -8.79
CA GLN A 79 12.25 -9.44 -10.21
C GLN A 79 13.47 -8.55 -10.43
N ARG A 80 13.54 -7.39 -9.76
CA ARG A 80 14.72 -6.52 -9.76
C ARG A 80 15.95 -7.29 -9.29
N ASP A 81 15.87 -7.99 -8.17
CA ASP A 81 16.99 -8.72 -7.60
C ASP A 81 17.47 -9.84 -8.51
N MET A 82 16.55 -10.55 -9.18
CA MET A 82 16.91 -11.56 -10.18
C MET A 82 17.65 -10.94 -11.37
N LEU A 83 17.22 -9.77 -11.86
CA LEU A 83 17.87 -9.08 -12.97
C LEU A 83 19.25 -8.54 -12.58
N VAL A 84 19.39 -7.98 -11.38
CA VAL A 84 20.66 -7.50 -10.84
C VAL A 84 21.64 -8.66 -10.68
N ARG A 85 21.21 -9.78 -10.07
CA ARG A 85 22.04 -11.00 -9.95
C ARG A 85 22.54 -11.48 -11.30
N ARG A 86 21.66 -11.58 -12.30
CA ARG A 86 22.04 -11.97 -13.68
C ARG A 86 23.03 -11.00 -14.32
N ARG A 87 22.95 -9.70 -14.03
CA ARG A 87 23.93 -8.70 -14.52
C ARG A 87 25.28 -8.88 -13.83
N MET A 88 25.29 -9.07 -12.51
CA MET A 88 26.52 -9.33 -11.75
C MET A 88 27.21 -10.62 -12.22
N ASP A 89 26.45 -11.69 -12.47
CA ASP A 89 27.01 -12.96 -12.95
C ASP A 89 27.63 -12.83 -14.36
N ARG A 90 27.06 -11.99 -15.24
CA ARG A 90 27.66 -11.68 -16.55
C ARG A 90 28.98 -10.94 -16.38
N MET A 91 28.98 -9.88 -15.58
CA MET A 91 30.18 -9.09 -15.33
C MET A 91 31.31 -9.92 -14.68
N LYS A 92 30.98 -10.88 -13.80
CA LYS A 92 31.94 -11.84 -13.24
C LYS A 92 32.51 -12.78 -14.30
N ARG A 93 31.68 -13.30 -15.22
CA ARG A 93 32.14 -14.17 -16.31
C ARG A 93 33.05 -13.45 -17.30
N ASP A 94 32.79 -12.18 -17.55
CA ASP A 94 33.54 -11.39 -18.53
C ASP A 94 34.88 -10.86 -17.97
N GLY A 95 35.30 -11.28 -16.76
CA GLY A 95 36.54 -10.83 -16.12
C GLY A 95 36.56 -9.34 -15.76
N LEU A 96 35.39 -8.68 -15.77
CA LEU A 96 35.22 -7.25 -15.47
C LEU A 96 35.12 -6.97 -13.96
N LEU A 97 35.02 -8.01 -13.11
CA LEU A 97 34.84 -7.93 -11.66
C LEU A 97 35.90 -8.71 -10.86
N ASP A 98 37.13 -8.77 -11.39
CA ASP A 98 38.32 -9.21 -10.62
C ASP A 98 39.00 -8.02 -9.92
#